data_AF-A0A4S4KRC3-F1
#
_entry.id   AF-A0A4S4KRC3-F1
#
_cell.length_a   1.000
_cell.length_b   1.000
_cell.length_c   1.000
_cell.angle_alpha   90.00
_cell.angle_beta   90.00
_cell.angle_gamma   90.00
#
_symmetry.space_group_name_H-M   'P 1'
#
loop_
_entity.id
_entity.type
_entity.pdbx_description
1 polymer ?
#
loop_
_entity_poly.entity_id
_entity_poly.type
_entity_poly.pdbx_seq_one_letter_code
_entity_poly.pdbx_strand_id
1 'polypeptide(L)'
;MVNSTIFNTIQAPLFAAWDAFDGLSIQDFIAFFHGVNPPEILAQHYFVTNPTTGQGVSPKWDFVSSGNAKFVGNDKAFIVAKGKASIPAPNTTTDINWLDVVNIGGDAGGLIADEVFRTDTVGGQPPSSCTFGQTQDISVKYASKYWFFGGQLGGPSSAVQPGN
;
A
#
# COMPACT_ATOMS: atom_id res chain seq x y z
N MET A 1 -8.83 -15.26 -4.41
CA MET A 1 -9.62 -14.02 -4.62
C MET A 1 -9.34 -13.34 -5.95
N VAL A 2 -8.09 -13.20 -6.40
CA VAL A 2 -7.74 -12.50 -7.67
C VAL A 2 -8.47 -12.98 -8.95
N ASN A 3 -8.92 -14.24 -9.01
CA ASN A 3 -9.64 -14.79 -10.17
C ASN A 3 -11.18 -14.79 -10.02
N SER A 4 -11.72 -13.93 -9.17
CA SER A 4 -13.16 -13.83 -8.91
C SER A 4 -13.71 -12.49 -9.41
N THR A 5 -14.98 -12.47 -9.82
CA THR A 5 -15.64 -11.24 -10.27
C THR A 5 -15.67 -10.16 -9.19
N ILE A 6 -15.77 -10.56 -7.91
CA ILE A 6 -15.76 -9.62 -6.80
C ILE A 6 -14.43 -8.87 -6.69
N PHE A 7 -13.30 -9.49 -7.04
CA PHE A 7 -12.00 -8.82 -7.00
C PHE A 7 -11.92 -7.63 -7.97
N ASN A 8 -12.66 -7.65 -9.07
CA ASN A 8 -12.67 -6.55 -10.03
C ASN A 8 -13.29 -5.27 -9.44
N THR A 9 -14.24 -5.41 -8.53
CA THR A 9 -15.03 -4.29 -8.00
C THR A 9 -14.85 -4.04 -6.51
N ILE A 10 -14.12 -4.88 -5.78
CA ILE A 10 -14.03 -4.89 -4.30
C ILE A 10 -13.64 -3.54 -3.69
N GLN A 11 -12.89 -2.69 -4.39
CA GLN A 11 -12.52 -1.34 -3.96
C GLN A 11 -13.74 -0.46 -3.65
N ALA A 12 -14.83 -0.60 -4.40
CA ALA A 12 -16.02 0.23 -4.25
C ALA A 12 -16.83 -0.11 -2.97
N PRO A 13 -17.22 -1.37 -2.71
CA PRO A 13 -17.90 -1.71 -1.46
C PRO A 13 -16.98 -1.56 -0.24
N LEU A 14 -15.66 -1.78 -0.36
CA LEU A 14 -14.71 -1.49 0.74
C LEU A 14 -14.64 -0.01 1.06
N PHE A 15 -14.57 0.85 0.03
CA PHE A 15 -14.60 2.30 0.24
C PHE A 15 -15.92 2.75 0.87
N ALA A 16 -17.07 2.26 0.38
CA ALA A 16 -18.37 2.60 0.94
C ALA A 16 -18.49 2.20 2.42
N ALA A 17 -17.97 1.02 2.80
CA ALA A 17 -17.92 0.60 4.19
C ALA A 17 -16.97 1.48 5.03
N TRP A 18 -15.79 1.83 4.49
CA TRP A 18 -14.83 2.70 5.17
C TRP A 18 -15.37 4.12 5.36
N ASP A 19 -16.06 4.64 4.35
CA ASP A 19 -16.66 5.97 4.38
C ASP A 19 -17.79 6.06 5.40
N ALA A 20 -18.62 5.00 5.52
CA ALA A 20 -19.67 4.90 6.53
C ALA A 20 -19.16 4.65 7.96
N PHE A 21 -17.90 4.25 8.14
CA PHE A 21 -17.27 4.07 9.44
C PHE A 21 -16.74 5.42 9.95
N ASP A 22 -17.59 6.16 10.66
CA ASP A 22 -17.22 7.42 11.30
C ASP A 22 -16.97 7.27 12.81
N GLY A 23 -15.98 8.02 13.32
CA GLY A 23 -15.64 8.06 14.75
C GLY A 23 -14.82 6.89 15.29
N LEU A 24 -14.43 5.95 14.43
CA LEU A 24 -13.57 4.81 14.77
C LEU A 24 -12.21 4.92 14.08
N SER A 25 -11.18 4.33 14.70
CA SER A 25 -9.84 4.34 14.12
C SER A 25 -9.75 3.37 12.93
N ILE A 26 -8.76 3.58 12.05
CA ILE A 26 -8.43 2.61 11.00
C ILE A 26 -8.17 1.21 11.59
N GLN A 27 -7.65 1.13 12.82
CA GLN A 27 -7.38 -0.14 13.50
C GLN A 27 -8.68 -0.86 13.88
N ASP A 28 -9.72 -0.14 14.30
CA ASP A 28 -11.02 -0.72 14.60
C ASP A 28 -11.69 -1.27 13.34
N PHE A 29 -11.59 -0.52 12.24
CA PHE A 29 -12.07 -0.96 10.93
C PHE A 29 -11.35 -2.22 10.44
N ILE A 30 -10.03 -2.22 10.54
CA ILE A 30 -9.18 -3.36 10.21
C ILE A 30 -9.56 -4.60 11.06
N ALA A 31 -9.73 -4.43 12.37
CA ALA A 31 -10.12 -5.51 13.28
C ALA A 31 -11.50 -6.08 12.95
N PHE A 32 -12.47 -5.22 12.58
CA PHE A 32 -13.78 -5.66 12.11
C PHE A 32 -13.67 -6.52 10.85
N PHE A 33 -13.00 -6.05 9.81
CA PHE A 33 -12.88 -6.76 8.54
C PHE A 33 -12.09 -8.07 8.64
N HIS A 34 -11.08 -8.12 9.51
CA HIS A 34 -10.40 -9.37 9.87
C HIS A 34 -11.36 -10.46 10.37
N GLY A 35 -12.39 -10.09 11.13
CA GLY A 35 -13.35 -11.04 11.69
C GLY A 35 -14.41 -11.56 10.71
N VAL A 36 -14.83 -10.75 9.74
CA VAL A 36 -15.95 -11.09 8.83
C VAL A 36 -15.55 -11.82 7.55
N ASN A 37 -14.33 -11.61 7.06
CA ASN A 37 -13.81 -12.31 5.89
C ASN A 37 -12.29 -12.19 6.00
N PRO A 38 -11.52 -13.23 6.33
CA PRO A 38 -10.08 -13.07 6.45
C PRO A 38 -9.45 -12.89 5.06
N PRO A 39 -8.95 -11.70 4.69
CA PRO A 39 -7.56 -11.59 4.33
C PRO A 39 -6.78 -11.35 5.62
N GLU A 40 -5.67 -12.06 5.74
CA GLU A 40 -4.59 -11.63 6.62
C GLU A 40 -4.18 -10.22 6.19
N ILE A 41 -4.17 -9.23 7.11
CA ILE A 41 -3.48 -7.95 6.85
C ILE A 41 -2.08 -8.33 6.42
N LEU A 42 -1.79 -8.08 5.16
CA LEU A 42 -0.53 -8.54 4.59
C LEU A 42 0.60 -7.58 4.95
N ALA A 43 0.29 -6.28 4.99
CA ALA A 43 1.25 -5.21 5.23
C ALA A 43 0.56 -3.94 5.76
N GLN A 44 1.36 -3.10 6.43
CA GLN A 44 0.99 -1.71 6.72
C GLN A 44 1.57 -0.79 5.64
N HIS A 45 0.82 0.22 5.22
CA HIS A 45 1.26 1.21 4.25
C HIS A 45 1.33 2.60 4.88
N TYR A 46 2.49 3.24 4.80
CA TYR A 46 2.72 4.58 5.34
C TYR A 46 3.89 5.27 4.64
N PHE A 47 4.07 6.55 4.88
CA PHE A 47 5.19 7.32 4.35
C PHE A 47 6.31 7.43 5.39
N VAL A 48 7.55 7.26 4.94
CA VAL A 48 8.77 7.48 5.74
C VAL A 48 9.56 8.62 5.14
N THR A 49 10.39 9.30 5.94
CA THR A 49 11.40 10.22 5.39
C THR A 49 12.24 9.48 4.36
N ASN A 50 12.47 10.11 3.20
CA ASN A 50 13.27 9.50 2.14
C ASN A 50 14.65 9.11 2.70
N PRO A 51 14.98 7.81 2.75
CA PRO A 51 16.18 7.34 3.43
C PRO A 51 17.45 7.57 2.58
N THR A 52 17.31 7.91 1.30
CA THR A 52 18.44 8.24 0.42
C THR A 52 18.84 9.71 0.55
N THR A 53 17.87 10.62 0.66
CA THR A 53 18.14 12.08 0.66
C THR A 53 17.99 12.74 2.02
N GLY A 54 17.31 12.08 2.97
CA GLY A 54 16.90 12.68 4.24
C GLY A 54 15.83 13.78 4.10
N GLN A 55 15.28 13.99 2.90
CA GLN A 55 14.32 15.05 2.59
C GLN A 55 13.12 14.53 1.81
N GLY A 56 11.94 15.07 2.12
CA GLY A 56 10.68 14.57 1.55
C GLY A 56 10.33 13.18 2.08
N VAL A 57 9.37 12.53 1.43
CA VAL A 57 8.83 11.25 1.87
C VAL A 57 8.84 10.20 0.77
N SER A 58 9.00 8.95 1.19
CA SER A 58 8.90 7.74 0.36
C SER A 58 7.78 6.84 0.89
N PRO A 59 6.92 6.29 0.03
CA PRO A 59 5.96 5.28 0.45
C PRO A 59 6.68 4.00 0.87
N LYS A 60 6.24 3.43 1.99
CA LYS A 60 6.67 2.13 2.52
C LYS A 60 5.48 1.18 2.59
N TRP A 61 5.71 -0.07 2.22
CA TRP A 61 4.83 -1.20 2.53
C TRP A 61 5.59 -2.17 3.43
N ASP A 62 5.13 -2.28 4.67
CA ASP A 62 5.80 -3.00 5.75
C ASP A 62 5.08 -4.30 6.05
N PHE A 63 5.64 -5.42 5.57
CA PHE A 63 5.09 -6.76 5.77
C PHE A 63 5.64 -7.40 7.07
N VAL A 64 6.65 -6.78 7.70
CA VAL A 64 7.16 -7.23 9.00
C VAL A 64 6.14 -6.91 10.09
N SER A 65 5.62 -5.68 10.07
CA SER A 65 4.70 -5.16 11.09
C SER A 65 3.34 -5.85 11.14
N SER A 66 2.96 -6.59 10.08
CA SER A 66 1.68 -7.29 10.04
C SER A 66 1.63 -8.54 10.92
N GLY A 67 2.77 -9.06 11.35
CA GLY A 67 2.85 -10.31 12.13
C GLY A 67 2.51 -11.56 11.32
N ASN A 68 2.41 -11.44 9.99
CA ASN A 68 2.17 -12.57 9.11
C ASN A 68 3.31 -13.59 9.22
N ALA A 69 2.95 -14.86 9.48
CA ALA A 69 3.90 -15.95 9.75
C ALA A 69 4.94 -16.16 8.64
N LYS A 70 4.62 -15.78 7.39
CA LYS A 70 5.56 -15.86 6.25
C LYS A 70 6.76 -14.91 6.39
N PHE A 71 6.59 -13.81 7.12
CA PHE A 71 7.59 -12.73 7.18
C PHE A 71 8.20 -12.55 8.58
N VAL A 72 7.75 -13.33 9.58
CA VAL A 72 8.34 -13.33 10.93
C VAL A 72 9.84 -13.62 10.85
N GLY A 73 10.64 -12.77 11.47
CA GLY A 73 12.10 -12.88 11.48
C GLY A 73 12.81 -12.35 10.23
N ASN A 74 12.09 -11.86 9.22
CA ASN A 74 12.67 -11.23 8.04
C ASN A 74 12.53 -9.71 8.13
N ASP A 75 13.57 -9.04 8.64
CA ASP A 75 13.62 -7.58 8.78
C ASP A 75 13.62 -6.83 7.44
N LYS A 76 13.88 -7.52 6.32
CA LYS A 76 13.84 -7.01 4.96
C LYS A 76 12.50 -7.24 4.24
N ALA A 77 11.49 -7.79 4.92
CA ALA A 77 10.14 -7.96 4.38
C ALA A 77 9.37 -6.63 4.34
N PHE A 78 9.89 -5.68 3.57
CA PHE A 78 9.22 -4.44 3.23
C PHE A 78 9.62 -4.00 1.82
N ILE A 79 8.99 -2.94 1.33
CA ILE A 79 9.50 -2.14 0.24
C ILE A 79 9.40 -0.65 0.60
N VAL A 80 10.48 0.09 0.39
CA VAL A 80 10.47 1.56 0.30
C VAL A 80 10.67 1.94 -1.16
N ALA A 81 9.81 2.81 -1.69
CA ALA A 81 9.80 3.12 -3.11
C ALA A 81 9.94 4.63 -3.39
N LYS A 82 10.16 4.96 -4.66
CA LYS A 82 10.16 6.31 -5.22
C LYS A 82 9.24 6.37 -6.44
N GLY A 83 8.69 7.56 -6.69
CA GLY A 83 7.80 7.78 -7.83
C GLY A 83 8.46 7.45 -9.17
N LYS A 84 7.76 6.70 -10.01
CA LYS A 84 8.11 6.45 -11.41
C LYS A 84 7.09 7.08 -12.36
N ALA A 85 5.80 6.89 -12.10
CA ALA A 85 4.73 7.52 -12.88
C ALA A 85 3.47 7.80 -12.05
N SER A 86 2.71 8.79 -12.50
CA SER A 86 1.38 9.13 -12.01
C SER A 86 0.41 9.08 -13.19
N ILE A 87 -0.63 8.27 -13.07
CA ILE A 87 -1.56 7.98 -14.16
C ILE A 87 -2.97 8.44 -13.72
N PRO A 88 -3.69 9.26 -14.50
CA PRO A 88 -5.04 9.66 -14.16
C PRO A 88 -5.95 8.44 -13.91
N ALA A 89 -6.68 8.47 -12.79
CA ALA A 89 -7.73 7.49 -12.56
C ALA A 89 -8.89 7.69 -13.56
N PRO A 90 -9.71 6.68 -13.85
CA PRO A 90 -10.86 6.83 -14.75
C PRO A 90 -11.83 7.95 -14.35
N ASN A 91 -12.00 8.21 -13.04
CA ASN A 91 -12.77 9.32 -12.51
C ASN A 91 -11.90 10.26 -11.67
N THR A 92 -11.17 11.15 -12.36
CA THR A 92 -10.23 12.09 -11.74
C THR A 92 -10.86 13.12 -10.81
N THR A 93 -12.19 13.29 -10.84
CA THR A 93 -12.88 14.27 -9.99
C THR A 93 -12.99 13.78 -8.55
N THR A 94 -13.12 12.47 -8.34
CA THR A 94 -13.31 11.88 -7.01
C THR A 94 -12.16 11.00 -6.58
N ASP A 95 -11.40 10.46 -7.54
CA ASP A 95 -10.42 9.42 -7.27
C ASP A 95 -9.00 9.93 -7.52
N ILE A 96 -8.10 9.67 -6.58
CA ILE A 96 -6.68 10.01 -6.75
C ILE A 96 -6.06 9.23 -7.90
N ASN A 97 -5.02 9.80 -8.51
CA ASN A 97 -4.27 9.14 -9.56
C ASN A 97 -3.76 7.76 -9.14
N TRP A 98 -3.69 6.87 -10.11
CA TRP A 98 -2.91 5.64 -10.00
C TRP A 98 -1.43 5.99 -9.94
N LEU A 99 -0.65 5.13 -9.28
CA LEU A 99 0.78 5.36 -9.08
C LEU A 99 1.56 4.14 -9.50
N ASP A 100 2.67 4.40 -10.19
CA ASP A 100 3.76 3.46 -10.42
C ASP A 100 4.95 3.95 -9.59
N VAL A 101 5.45 3.09 -8.70
CA VAL A 101 6.63 3.35 -7.89
C VAL A 101 7.63 2.22 -8.00
N VAL A 102 8.90 2.56 -7.97
CA VAL A 102 10.01 1.59 -8.02
C VAL A 102 10.78 1.59 -6.72
N ASN A 103 11.30 0.42 -6.35
CA ASN A 103 12.15 0.25 -5.17
C ASN A 103 13.34 1.23 -5.22
N ILE A 104 13.64 1.87 -4.10
CA ILE A 104 14.77 2.82 -4.03
C ILE A 104 16.14 2.12 -4.10
N GLY A 105 16.18 0.81 -3.88
CA GLY A 105 17.38 -0.02 -3.93
C GLY A 105 18.18 -0.03 -2.62
N GLY A 106 19.17 -0.93 -2.58
CA GLY A 106 20.03 -1.15 -1.42
C GLY A 106 19.26 -1.64 -0.18
N ASP A 107 19.92 -1.57 0.97
CA ASP A 107 19.36 -2.03 2.24
C ASP A 107 18.11 -1.28 2.69
N ALA A 108 18.00 -0.01 2.29
CA ALA A 108 16.88 0.86 2.62
C ALA A 108 15.62 0.55 1.78
N GLY A 109 15.77 -0.20 0.68
CA GLY A 109 14.70 -0.51 -0.26
C GLY A 109 13.85 -1.71 0.13
N GLY A 110 14.40 -2.66 0.89
CA GLY A 110 13.72 -3.91 1.23
C GLY A 110 13.60 -4.88 0.04
N LEU A 111 13.01 -6.06 0.28
CA LEU A 111 13.07 -7.21 -0.64
C LEU A 111 11.71 -7.73 -1.13
N ILE A 112 10.60 -7.07 -0.77
CA ILE A 112 9.26 -7.55 -1.15
C ILE A 112 8.99 -7.43 -2.65
N ALA A 113 9.40 -6.34 -3.28
CA ALA A 113 9.13 -6.05 -4.68
C ALA A 113 10.18 -5.08 -5.25
N ASP A 114 10.33 -5.11 -6.57
CA ASP A 114 11.10 -4.13 -7.33
C ASP A 114 10.22 -2.96 -7.79
N GLU A 115 8.91 -3.21 -7.95
CA GLU A 115 7.94 -2.24 -8.45
C GLU A 115 6.55 -2.48 -7.83
N VAL A 116 5.84 -1.39 -7.54
CA VAL A 116 4.48 -1.43 -6.99
C VAL A 116 3.57 -0.51 -7.80
N PHE A 117 2.48 -1.09 -8.30
CA PHE A 117 1.40 -0.34 -8.93
C PHE A 117 0.21 -0.19 -8.00
N ARG A 118 -0.24 1.05 -7.80
CA ARG A 118 -1.53 1.37 -7.20
C ARG A 118 -2.54 1.64 -8.28
N THR A 119 -3.60 0.86 -8.34
CA THR A 119 -4.69 1.00 -9.33
C THR A 119 -6.06 0.98 -8.64
N ASP A 120 -7.12 1.18 -9.43
CA ASP A 120 -8.52 1.05 -8.97
C ASP A 120 -8.80 1.90 -7.73
N THR A 121 -8.27 3.12 -7.70
CA THR A 121 -8.47 4.07 -6.62
C THR A 121 -9.94 4.51 -6.58
N VAL A 122 -10.49 4.60 -5.37
CA VAL A 122 -11.81 5.19 -5.08
C VAL A 122 -11.61 6.17 -3.93
N GLY A 123 -11.94 7.44 -4.16
CA GLY A 123 -11.75 8.53 -3.19
C GLY A 123 -10.32 9.07 -3.09
N GLY A 124 -10.01 9.68 -1.94
CA GLY A 124 -8.68 10.18 -1.60
C GLY A 124 -8.34 11.59 -2.08
N GLN A 125 -9.23 12.27 -2.81
CA GLN A 125 -8.97 13.63 -3.27
C GLN A 125 -8.75 14.55 -2.05
N PRO A 126 -7.64 15.31 -2.00
CA PRO A 126 -7.40 16.25 -0.92
C PRO A 126 -8.40 17.41 -1.00
N PRO A 127 -8.63 18.13 0.11
CA PRO A 127 -9.38 19.38 0.06
C PRO A 127 -8.68 20.38 -0.88
N SER A 128 -9.48 21.29 -1.45
CA SER A 128 -9.00 22.30 -2.41
C SER A 128 -7.97 23.27 -1.83
N SER A 129 -7.85 23.36 -0.50
CA SER A 129 -6.84 24.16 0.17
C SER A 129 -6.33 23.49 1.44
N CYS A 130 -5.02 23.63 1.67
CA CYS A 130 -4.34 23.29 2.91
C CYS A 130 -3.27 24.35 3.15
N THR A 131 -3.21 24.91 4.35
CA THR A 131 -2.19 25.88 4.75
C THR A 131 -1.28 25.23 5.77
N PHE A 132 0.00 25.04 5.40
CA PHE A 132 1.00 24.44 6.27
C PHE A 132 1.08 25.18 7.62
N GLY A 133 1.01 24.41 8.71
CA GLY A 133 1.07 24.93 10.08
C GLY A 133 -0.21 25.64 10.58
N GLN A 134 -1.28 25.71 9.77
CA GLN A 134 -2.56 26.33 10.16
C GLN A 134 -3.73 25.37 10.00
N THR A 135 -3.75 24.58 8.93
CA THR A 135 -4.75 23.53 8.74
C THR A 135 -4.36 22.32 9.60
N GLN A 136 -5.30 21.76 10.35
CA GLN A 136 -5.13 20.50 11.06
C GLN A 136 -4.73 19.39 10.07
N ASP A 137 -3.99 18.38 10.53
CA ASP A 137 -3.66 17.21 9.71
C ASP A 137 -4.90 16.63 9.04
N ILE A 138 -4.88 16.62 7.70
CA ILE A 138 -5.99 16.13 6.89
C ILE A 138 -5.75 14.66 6.64
N SER A 139 -6.73 13.84 7.01
CA SER A 139 -6.82 12.45 6.59
C SER A 139 -7.96 12.32 5.57
N VAL A 140 -7.65 11.72 4.42
CA VAL A 140 -8.63 11.42 3.38
C VAL A 140 -8.83 9.93 3.28
N LYS A 141 -10.09 9.49 3.30
CA LYS A 141 -10.44 8.10 3.08
C LYS A 141 -10.21 7.74 1.61
N TYR A 142 -9.65 6.57 1.34
CA TYR A 142 -9.60 5.99 -0.01
C TYR A 142 -9.47 4.47 0.07
N ALA A 143 -9.84 3.79 -1.01
CA ALA A 143 -9.53 2.38 -1.24
C ALA A 143 -8.80 2.23 -2.57
N SER A 144 -7.94 1.22 -2.69
CA SER A 144 -7.22 0.92 -3.94
C SER A 144 -6.73 -0.52 -3.98
N LYS A 145 -6.30 -0.97 -5.16
CA LYS A 145 -5.53 -2.21 -5.33
C LYS A 145 -4.04 -1.90 -5.41
N TYR A 146 -3.23 -2.78 -4.84
CA TYR A 146 -1.78 -2.73 -4.94
C TYR A 146 -1.26 -4.02 -5.56
N TRP A 147 -0.41 -3.87 -6.57
CA TRP A 147 0.24 -4.95 -7.30
C TRP A 147 1.74 -4.87 -7.06
N PHE A 148 2.31 -5.95 -6.57
CA PHE A 148 3.73 -6.05 -6.23
C PHE A 148 4.41 -6.93 -7.27
N PHE A 149 5.43 -6.41 -7.94
CA PHE A 149 6.16 -7.10 -9.01
C PHE A 149 7.63 -7.28 -8.67
N GLY A 150 8.21 -8.38 -9.14
CA GLY A 150 9.59 -8.75 -8.86
C GLY A 150 9.82 -9.09 -7.38
N GLY A 151 10.96 -8.67 -6.86
CA GLY A 151 11.36 -8.90 -5.47
C GLY A 151 11.86 -10.32 -5.20
N GLN A 152 12.56 -10.46 -4.08
CA GLN A 152 13.21 -11.72 -3.69
C GLN A 152 12.35 -12.55 -2.75
N LEU A 153 11.29 -11.96 -2.20
CA LEU A 153 10.37 -12.60 -1.25
C LEU A 153 8.96 -12.83 -1.83
N GLY A 154 8.73 -12.35 -3.06
CA GLY A 154 7.42 -12.32 -3.73
C GLY A 154 7.14 -13.48 -4.71
N GLY A 155 8.13 -14.25 -5.15
CA GLY A 155 7.97 -15.34 -6.12
C GLY A 155 8.05 -16.75 -5.51
N PRO A 156 7.59 -17.81 -6.22
CA PRO A 156 7.99 -19.18 -5.88
C PRO A 156 9.52 -19.22 -5.91
N SER A 157 10.12 -19.78 -4.86
CA SER A 157 11.57 -19.81 -4.70
C SER A 157 12.23 -20.32 -5.97
N SER A 158 12.96 -19.46 -6.68
CA SER A 158 14.12 -19.93 -7.42
C SER A 158 15.05 -20.48 -6.35
N ALA A 159 14.93 -21.78 -6.09
CA ALA A 159 15.92 -22.50 -5.34
C ALA A 159 17.27 -22.11 -5.95
N VAL A 160 18.15 -21.57 -5.11
CA VAL A 160 19.58 -21.66 -5.34
C VAL A 160 19.83 -23.13 -5.65
N GLN A 161 20.02 -23.47 -6.92
CA GLN A 161 20.67 -24.72 -7.25
C GLN A 161 22.08 -24.60 -6.67
N PRO A 162 22.49 -25.46 -5.73
CA PRO A 162 23.88 -25.51 -5.32
C PRO A 162 24.71 -25.83 -6.58
N GLY A 163 25.81 -25.11 -6.72
CA GLY A 163 26.60 -25.07 -7.94
C GLY A 163 27.07 -26.43 -8.46
N ASN A 164 27.42 -26.40 -9.75
CA ASN A 164 28.41 -27.28 -10.36
C ASN A 164 29.53 -26.40 -10.90
#